data_AF-V5K8R0-F1
#
_entry.id   AF-V5K8R0-F1
#
_cell.length_a   1.000
_cell.length_b   1.000
_cell.length_c   1.000
_cell.angle_alpha   90.00
_cell.angle_beta   90.00
_cell.angle_gamma   90.00
#
_symmetry.space_group_name_H-M   'P 1'
#
loop_
_entity.id
_entity.type
_entity.pdbx_description
1 polymer ?
#
loop_
_entity_poly.entity_id
_entity_poly.type
_entity_poly.pdbx_seq_one_letter_code
_entity_poly.pdbx_strand_id
1 'polypeptide(L)'
;AGINDYCVYFKKSCSSFKLPSGSREVGDMAEEPSRMKIRDEDSLRFVHCLSSRDPGVRNRAFDSILRVFDGLIGGHGSPPDMKGMATIHGAVDTKEMIDEYLVDILRLSVQCPFEDVLDRCKELLKDMQERSYKIPRVLKGGISTFVPDREIIPASSKDTETQALFVDAFLQNNRLDHVVQLMGYHPQYLECFLRTQQYLMKGDGALPFHCRHYIAIMAASRHMCTYLVHLHEQEFILQGGDPEWLKGTSHVPKKLRDLNELNKLLAHRPWLICKSHIEKLARSTNSKDNWSISELVQALILMAHFHSLCSFVYGCGIKSEIDHNGGFTYRPQSPVEKNANDFDSSDSSSTNGDINSEPEVGVELLMERMKKLVEEGEEETTQEERVKRFEKVESQSVEIAANTVRPSPKAEVLKYVDDAEYCYQDFAKRNSVEDIPTFRATDYSWEDHGFSLSNRSYMDIGNQLEDKFSVATNMTYYTMGEVRDVRYHCIPSSYLELHPLFVWNRAR
;
A
#
# COMPACT_ATOMS: atom_id res chain seq x y z
N ALA A 1 -0.33 14.79 24.46
CA ALA A 1 -0.84 13.62 25.21
C ALA A 1 -1.98 12.88 24.50
N GLY A 2 -2.90 13.55 23.78
CA GLY A 2 -3.91 12.88 22.91
C GLY A 2 -3.57 12.83 21.41
N ILE A 3 -2.46 13.44 20.99
CA ILE A 3 -1.87 13.32 19.64
C ILE A 3 -0.90 12.11 19.57
N ASN A 4 -0.57 11.54 20.75
CA ASN A 4 0.23 10.33 20.87
C ASN A 4 -0.38 9.18 20.09
N ASP A 5 -1.70 9.08 19.91
CA ASP A 5 -2.29 7.91 19.27
C ASP A 5 -1.98 7.81 17.77
N TYR A 6 -1.94 8.91 17.01
CA TYR A 6 -1.59 8.87 15.58
C TYR A 6 -0.08 8.64 15.33
N CYS A 7 0.79 9.24 16.15
CA CYS A 7 2.24 8.93 16.14
C CYS A 7 2.52 7.51 16.64
N VAL A 8 1.72 7.02 17.58
CA VAL A 8 1.72 5.63 18.03
C VAL A 8 1.25 4.70 16.91
N TYR A 9 0.35 5.08 16.01
CA TYR A 9 -0.01 4.24 14.85
C TYR A 9 1.12 4.15 13.81
N PHE A 10 1.82 5.23 13.49
CA PHE A 10 3.00 5.16 12.59
C PHE A 10 4.13 4.31 13.21
N LYS A 11 4.28 4.31 14.53
CA LYS A 11 5.23 3.44 15.27
C LYS A 11 4.71 2.02 15.55
N LYS A 12 3.39 1.81 15.75
CA LYS A 12 2.70 0.52 15.95
C LYS A 12 2.51 -0.27 14.67
N SER A 13 2.43 0.39 13.51
CA SER A 13 2.41 -0.29 12.21
C SER A 13 3.69 -1.09 11.94
N CYS A 14 4.80 -0.74 12.60
CA CYS A 14 6.00 -1.57 12.64
C CYS A 14 5.99 -2.67 13.73
N SER A 15 4.96 -2.76 14.60
CA SER A 15 5.14 -3.41 15.90
C SER A 15 3.96 -3.99 16.70
N SER A 16 2.73 -4.12 16.18
CA SER A 16 1.69 -4.86 16.93
C SER A 16 0.94 -5.92 16.11
N PHE A 17 1.35 -7.18 16.26
CA PHE A 17 0.51 -8.36 16.06
C PHE A 17 0.44 -9.12 17.38
N LYS A 18 -0.72 -9.11 18.04
CA LYS A 18 -1.12 -10.21 18.94
C LYS A 18 -1.91 -11.19 18.10
N LEU A 19 -1.32 -12.34 17.76
CA LEU A 19 -2.11 -13.50 17.37
C LEU A 19 -2.75 -14.09 18.64
N PRO A 20 -3.98 -14.63 18.59
CA PRO A 20 -4.55 -15.38 19.69
C PRO A 20 -3.67 -16.60 19.98
N SER A 21 -3.09 -16.65 21.18
CA SER A 21 -2.40 -17.82 21.69
C SER A 21 -3.41 -18.94 21.94
N GLY A 22 -3.41 -19.93 21.05
CA GLY A 22 -4.25 -21.12 21.15
C GLY A 22 -3.67 -22.27 20.34
N SER A 23 -2.47 -22.71 20.70
CA SER A 23 -1.91 -23.98 20.23
C SER A 23 -2.74 -25.13 20.80
N ARG A 24 -3.67 -25.66 20.01
CA ARG A 24 -4.01 -27.09 20.06
C ARG A 24 -3.39 -27.72 18.83
N GLU A 25 -2.31 -28.46 19.05
CA GLU A 25 -1.80 -29.44 18.10
C GLU A 25 -2.93 -30.42 17.79
N VAL A 26 -3.50 -30.29 16.59
CA VAL A 26 -4.25 -31.36 15.94
C VAL A 26 -3.54 -31.56 14.61
N GLY A 27 -2.81 -32.67 14.53
CA GLY A 27 -2.16 -33.08 13.30
C GLY A 27 -3.20 -33.40 12.25
N ASP A 28 -3.35 -32.48 11.29
CA ASP A 28 -3.84 -32.77 9.96
C ASP A 28 -2.82 -32.18 9.00
N MET A 29 -2.28 -33.01 8.10
CA MET A 29 -1.47 -32.57 6.97
C MET A 29 -2.35 -31.71 6.05
N ALA A 30 -2.48 -30.43 6.37
CA ALA A 30 -3.05 -29.46 5.46
C ALA A 30 -2.06 -29.26 4.33
N GLU A 31 -2.43 -29.67 3.11
CA GLU A 31 -1.77 -29.20 1.88
C GLU A 31 -1.53 -27.70 2.01
N GLU A 32 -0.26 -27.29 2.03
CA GLU A 32 0.12 -25.89 1.85
C GLU A 32 -0.55 -25.42 0.55
N PRO A 33 -1.27 -24.28 0.55
CA PRO A 33 -1.82 -23.76 -0.68
C PRO A 33 -0.66 -23.57 -1.66
N SER A 34 -0.71 -24.31 -2.77
CA SER A 34 0.26 -24.23 -3.86
C SER A 34 0.51 -22.76 -4.16
N ARG A 35 1.73 -22.29 -3.88
CA ARG A 35 2.14 -20.92 -4.18
C ARG A 35 1.81 -20.67 -5.65
N MET A 36 0.93 -19.72 -5.93
CA MET A 36 0.60 -19.33 -7.29
C MET A 36 1.93 -18.98 -7.99
N LYS A 37 2.19 -19.65 -9.12
CA LYS A 37 3.40 -19.39 -9.90
C LYS A 37 3.35 -17.94 -10.39
N ILE A 38 4.51 -17.38 -10.75
CA ILE A 38 4.54 -16.07 -11.41
C ILE A 38 3.75 -16.22 -12.72
N ARG A 39 2.64 -15.48 -12.81
CA ARG A 39 1.77 -15.47 -13.98
C ARG A 39 2.49 -14.77 -15.13
N ASP A 40 2.31 -15.29 -16.33
CA ASP A 40 2.80 -14.64 -17.54
C ASP A 40 1.93 -13.43 -17.93
N GLU A 41 2.42 -12.64 -18.88
CA GLU A 41 1.76 -11.40 -19.32
C GLU A 41 0.37 -11.65 -19.93
N ASP A 42 0.21 -12.71 -20.74
CA ASP A 42 -1.07 -13.01 -21.39
C ASP A 42 -2.13 -13.43 -20.37
N SER A 43 -1.71 -14.23 -19.39
CA SER A 43 -2.56 -14.62 -18.27
C SER A 43 -3.02 -13.41 -17.46
N LEU A 44 -2.14 -12.45 -17.17
CA LEU A 44 -2.50 -11.22 -16.45
C LEU A 44 -3.42 -10.30 -17.26
N ARG A 45 -3.24 -10.23 -18.59
CA ARG A 45 -4.05 -9.37 -19.47
C ARG A 45 -5.43 -9.93 -19.80
N PHE A 46 -5.72 -11.18 -19.43
CA PHE A 46 -6.93 -11.90 -19.84
C PHE A 46 -8.23 -11.10 -19.69
N VAL A 47 -8.39 -10.38 -18.58
CA VAL A 47 -9.61 -9.61 -18.27
C VAL A 47 -9.50 -8.10 -18.55
N HIS A 48 -8.35 -7.61 -19.03
CA HIS A 48 -8.10 -6.16 -19.16
C HIS A 48 -9.07 -5.46 -20.13
N CYS A 49 -9.58 -6.17 -21.14
CA CYS A 49 -10.55 -5.60 -22.08
C CYS A 49 -11.90 -5.21 -21.44
N LEU A 50 -12.18 -5.67 -20.22
CA LEU A 50 -13.34 -5.26 -19.42
C LEU A 50 -13.16 -3.86 -18.82
N SER A 51 -11.94 -3.34 -18.76
CA SER A 51 -11.60 -1.98 -18.31
C SER A 51 -11.83 -0.94 -19.41
N SER A 52 -13.07 -0.86 -19.90
CA SER A 52 -13.48 0.10 -20.93
C SER A 52 -14.66 0.94 -20.49
N ARG A 53 -14.68 2.23 -20.86
CA ARG A 53 -15.86 3.08 -20.66
C ARG A 53 -17.04 2.67 -21.54
N ASP A 54 -16.79 2.10 -22.71
CA ASP A 54 -17.81 1.70 -23.66
C ASP A 54 -18.44 0.34 -23.27
N PRO A 55 -19.74 0.29 -22.88
CA PRO A 55 -20.42 -0.94 -22.54
C PRO A 55 -20.44 -1.96 -23.70
N GLY A 56 -20.45 -1.49 -24.95
CA GLY A 56 -20.38 -2.35 -26.13
C GLY A 56 -19.03 -3.07 -26.25
N VAL A 57 -17.93 -2.39 -25.90
CA VAL A 57 -16.60 -3.02 -25.84
C VAL A 57 -16.56 -4.06 -24.71
N ARG A 58 -17.04 -3.71 -23.51
CA ARG A 58 -17.10 -4.65 -22.38
C ARG A 58 -17.93 -5.88 -22.71
N ASN A 59 -19.08 -5.70 -23.36
CA ASN A 59 -19.94 -6.81 -23.75
C ASN A 59 -19.26 -7.79 -24.72
N ARG A 60 -18.61 -7.27 -25.78
CA ARG A 60 -17.87 -8.11 -26.74
C ARG A 60 -16.66 -8.80 -26.09
N ALA A 61 -15.96 -8.09 -25.21
CA ALA A 61 -14.84 -8.65 -24.45
C ALA A 61 -15.29 -9.82 -23.57
N PHE A 62 -16.40 -9.64 -22.84
CA PHE A 62 -16.95 -10.70 -22.00
C PHE A 62 -17.45 -11.90 -22.81
N ASP A 63 -18.08 -11.68 -23.98
CA ASP A 63 -18.45 -12.78 -24.89
C ASP A 63 -17.22 -13.57 -25.36
N SER A 64 -16.08 -12.89 -25.51
CA SER A 64 -14.82 -13.52 -25.88
C SER A 64 -14.25 -14.35 -24.72
N ILE A 65 -14.33 -13.84 -23.49
CA ILE A 65 -13.98 -14.58 -22.25
C ILE A 65 -14.83 -15.85 -22.12
N LEU A 66 -16.15 -15.76 -22.32
CA LEU A 66 -17.05 -16.92 -22.26
C LEU A 66 -16.66 -18.02 -23.26
N ARG A 67 -16.32 -17.64 -24.50
CA ARG A 67 -15.84 -18.60 -25.52
C ARG A 67 -14.54 -19.28 -25.11
N VAL A 68 -13.64 -18.58 -24.43
CA VAL A 68 -12.41 -19.17 -23.89
C VAL A 68 -12.76 -20.20 -22.82
N PHE A 69 -13.61 -19.87 -21.85
CA PHE A 69 -14.08 -20.83 -20.84
C PHE A 69 -14.76 -22.05 -21.47
N ASP A 70 -15.70 -21.86 -22.41
CA ASP A 70 -16.36 -22.97 -23.10
C ASP A 70 -15.36 -23.85 -23.88
N GLY A 71 -14.33 -23.25 -24.49
CA GLY A 71 -13.26 -23.98 -25.17
C GLY A 71 -12.38 -24.81 -24.22
N LEU A 72 -12.06 -24.26 -23.05
CA LEU A 72 -11.26 -24.95 -22.03
C LEU A 72 -12.05 -26.09 -21.36
N ILE A 73 -13.38 -25.97 -21.25
CA ILE A 73 -14.27 -26.95 -20.61
C ILE A 73 -14.73 -28.02 -21.61
N GLY A 74 -14.99 -27.65 -22.86
CA GLY A 74 -15.60 -28.49 -23.90
C GLY A 74 -14.63 -29.33 -24.75
N GLY A 75 -13.34 -29.36 -24.42
CA GLY A 75 -12.24 -29.94 -25.21
C GLY A 75 -12.22 -31.46 -25.44
N HIS A 76 -13.37 -32.11 -25.64
CA HIS A 76 -13.48 -33.49 -26.18
C HIS A 76 -13.95 -33.55 -27.65
N GLY A 77 -14.03 -32.42 -28.37
CA GLY A 77 -14.47 -32.41 -29.77
C GLY A 77 -13.60 -31.53 -30.67
N SER A 78 -12.71 -32.16 -31.44
CA SER A 78 -11.87 -31.61 -32.53
C SER A 78 -10.95 -30.44 -32.17
N PRO A 79 -9.69 -30.38 -32.67
CA PRO A 79 -8.79 -29.30 -32.32
C PRO A 79 -9.38 -27.99 -32.85
N PRO A 80 -9.59 -26.96 -32.00
CA PRO A 80 -9.69 -25.61 -32.52
C PRO A 80 -8.39 -25.36 -33.30
N ASP A 81 -8.42 -24.50 -34.33
CA ASP A 81 -7.21 -24.05 -35.02
C ASP A 81 -6.40 -23.16 -34.05
N MET A 82 -5.84 -23.79 -33.01
CA MET A 82 -5.04 -23.24 -31.91
C MET A 82 -3.60 -22.97 -32.37
N LYS A 83 -3.39 -22.75 -33.67
CA LYS A 83 -2.07 -22.40 -34.22
C LYS A 83 -1.52 -21.07 -33.68
N GLY A 84 -2.36 -20.26 -33.01
CA GLY A 84 -1.92 -19.06 -32.29
C GLY A 84 -1.67 -19.25 -30.80
N MET A 85 -2.33 -20.19 -30.12
CA MET A 85 -2.33 -20.31 -28.65
C MET A 85 -1.45 -21.45 -28.12
N ALA A 86 -1.32 -22.55 -28.89
CA ALA A 86 -0.50 -23.70 -28.52
C ALA A 86 1.01 -23.42 -28.57
N THR A 87 1.42 -22.32 -29.20
CA THR A 87 2.82 -21.86 -29.24
C THR A 87 3.20 -20.92 -28.09
N ILE A 88 2.25 -20.49 -27.26
CA ILE A 88 2.45 -19.46 -26.23
C ILE A 88 2.59 -20.07 -24.82
N HIS A 89 1.71 -21.00 -24.45
CA HIS A 89 1.73 -21.62 -23.13
C HIS A 89 2.24 -23.07 -23.23
N GLY A 90 3.56 -23.27 -23.10
CA GLY A 90 4.15 -24.60 -23.10
C GLY A 90 3.48 -25.50 -22.06
N ALA A 91 2.83 -26.58 -22.49
CA ALA A 91 2.27 -27.67 -21.66
C ALA A 91 1.68 -27.25 -20.29
N VAL A 92 0.96 -26.13 -20.21
CA VAL A 92 0.27 -25.71 -18.99
C VAL A 92 -1.01 -26.54 -18.85
N ASP A 93 -1.24 -27.10 -17.66
CA ASP A 93 -2.46 -27.85 -17.35
C ASP A 93 -3.67 -26.93 -17.53
N THR A 94 -4.63 -27.32 -18.38
CA THR A 94 -5.89 -26.61 -18.62
C THR A 94 -6.59 -26.24 -17.32
N LYS A 95 -6.46 -27.08 -16.28
CA LYS A 95 -7.01 -26.81 -14.96
C LYS A 95 -6.32 -25.66 -14.24
N GLU A 96 -4.99 -25.57 -14.28
CA GLU A 96 -4.23 -24.45 -13.67
C GLU A 96 -4.67 -23.11 -14.30
N MET A 97 -4.83 -23.07 -15.61
CA MET A 97 -5.27 -21.88 -16.34
C MET A 97 -6.71 -21.44 -15.97
N ILE A 98 -7.63 -22.40 -15.87
CA ILE A 98 -9.01 -22.12 -15.41
C ILE A 98 -8.97 -21.55 -13.99
N ASP A 99 -8.19 -22.16 -13.08
CA ASP A 99 -8.09 -21.70 -11.69
C ASP A 99 -7.54 -20.26 -11.62
N GLU A 100 -6.55 -19.89 -12.43
CA GLU A 100 -6.04 -18.50 -12.50
C GLU A 100 -7.12 -17.51 -12.93
N TYR A 101 -7.82 -17.81 -14.03
CA TYR A 101 -8.86 -16.92 -14.55
C TYR A 101 -10.06 -16.81 -13.62
N LEU A 102 -10.45 -17.89 -12.93
CA LEU A 102 -11.54 -17.87 -11.97
C LEU A 102 -11.27 -16.89 -10.82
N VAL A 103 -10.02 -16.70 -10.39
CA VAL A 103 -9.72 -15.72 -9.34
C VAL A 103 -9.85 -14.27 -9.83
N ASP A 104 -9.47 -14.00 -11.08
CA ASP A 104 -9.68 -12.68 -11.69
C ASP A 104 -11.18 -12.37 -11.86
N ILE A 105 -11.97 -13.36 -12.30
CA ILE A 105 -13.43 -13.25 -12.40
C ILE A 105 -14.05 -13.05 -11.01
N LEU A 106 -13.57 -13.76 -9.98
CA LEU A 106 -13.99 -13.55 -8.59
C LEU A 106 -13.73 -12.11 -8.14
N ARG A 107 -12.52 -11.58 -8.36
CA ARG A 107 -12.18 -10.18 -8.04
C ARG A 107 -13.15 -9.22 -8.74
N LEU A 108 -13.36 -9.40 -10.04
CA LEU A 108 -14.25 -8.53 -10.81
C LEU A 108 -15.72 -8.62 -10.38
N SER A 109 -16.18 -9.78 -9.90
CA SER A 109 -17.54 -9.98 -9.37
C SER A 109 -17.83 -9.20 -8.08
N VAL A 110 -16.78 -8.68 -7.42
CA VAL A 110 -16.86 -7.97 -6.14
C VAL A 110 -16.41 -6.51 -6.27
N GLN A 111 -15.33 -6.25 -7.00
CA GLN A 111 -14.62 -4.96 -6.99
C GLN A 111 -14.70 -4.18 -8.31
N CYS A 112 -15.38 -4.69 -9.33
CA CYS A 112 -15.56 -3.92 -10.56
C CYS A 112 -16.54 -2.76 -10.31
N PRO A 113 -16.23 -1.52 -10.72
CA PRO A 113 -17.16 -0.40 -10.56
C PRO A 113 -18.31 -0.41 -11.59
N PHE A 114 -18.24 -1.28 -12.61
CA PHE A 114 -19.25 -1.41 -13.66
C PHE A 114 -20.26 -2.53 -13.33
N GLU A 115 -21.53 -2.16 -13.13
CA GLU A 115 -22.61 -3.10 -12.77
C GLU A 115 -22.78 -4.22 -13.81
N ASP A 116 -22.67 -3.92 -15.10
CA ASP A 116 -22.78 -4.92 -16.17
C ASP A 116 -21.67 -5.98 -16.11
N VAL A 117 -20.45 -5.60 -15.70
CA VAL A 117 -19.35 -6.56 -15.52
C VAL A 117 -19.54 -7.35 -14.23
N LEU A 118 -19.93 -6.69 -13.13
CA LEU A 118 -20.21 -7.34 -11.85
C LEU A 118 -21.21 -8.48 -12.01
N ASP A 119 -22.36 -8.20 -12.62
CA ASP A 119 -23.45 -9.16 -12.75
C ASP A 119 -23.06 -10.33 -13.65
N ARG A 120 -22.44 -10.05 -14.80
CA ARG A 120 -21.97 -11.10 -15.71
C ARG A 120 -20.88 -11.97 -15.08
N CYS A 121 -19.95 -11.40 -14.31
CA CYS A 121 -18.96 -12.19 -13.57
C CYS A 121 -19.62 -13.11 -12.53
N LYS A 122 -20.63 -12.63 -11.79
CA LYS A 122 -21.40 -13.47 -10.85
C LYS A 122 -22.14 -14.61 -11.57
N GLU A 123 -22.74 -14.32 -12.71
CA GLU A 123 -23.41 -15.33 -13.55
C GLU A 123 -22.43 -16.39 -14.06
N LEU A 124 -21.25 -15.98 -14.53
CA LEU A 124 -20.21 -16.90 -14.98
C LEU A 124 -19.73 -17.81 -13.82
N LEU A 125 -19.46 -17.26 -12.64
CA LEU A 125 -19.06 -18.07 -11.48
C LEU A 125 -20.15 -19.09 -11.09
N LYS A 126 -21.42 -18.69 -11.21
CA LYS A 126 -22.57 -19.59 -10.96
C LYS A 126 -22.67 -20.70 -12.02
N ASP A 127 -22.54 -20.39 -13.31
CA ASP A 127 -22.51 -21.40 -14.39
C ASP A 127 -21.37 -22.38 -14.19
N MET A 128 -20.17 -21.89 -13.85
CA MET A 128 -19.01 -22.74 -13.54
C MET A 128 -19.28 -23.66 -12.34
N GLN A 129 -19.95 -23.16 -11.30
CA GLN A 129 -20.36 -23.98 -10.16
C GLN A 129 -21.38 -25.07 -10.56
N GLU A 130 -22.36 -24.74 -11.41
CA GLU A 130 -23.36 -25.68 -11.92
C GLU A 130 -22.72 -26.77 -12.79
N ARG A 131 -21.66 -26.43 -13.54
CA ARG A 131 -20.83 -27.38 -14.29
C ARG A 131 -19.83 -28.17 -13.42
N SER A 132 -20.01 -28.15 -12.09
CA SER A 132 -19.20 -28.89 -11.11
C SER A 132 -17.72 -28.45 -11.01
N TYR A 133 -17.38 -27.24 -11.44
CA TYR A 133 -16.07 -26.65 -11.17
C TYR A 133 -16.00 -26.09 -9.75
N LYS A 134 -14.81 -26.13 -9.17
CA LYS A 134 -14.55 -25.63 -7.82
C LYS A 134 -14.33 -24.11 -7.91
N ILE A 135 -15.23 -23.33 -7.34
CA ILE A 135 -15.18 -21.87 -7.43
C ILE A 135 -14.37 -21.29 -6.26
N PRO A 136 -13.42 -20.37 -6.50
CA PRO A 136 -12.75 -19.67 -5.42
C PRO A 136 -13.75 -18.75 -4.71
N ARG A 137 -13.63 -18.64 -3.39
CA ARG A 137 -14.42 -17.70 -2.58
C ARG A 137 -13.50 -16.70 -1.90
N VAL A 138 -13.98 -15.48 -1.74
CA VAL A 138 -13.27 -14.44 -0.99
C VAL A 138 -13.04 -14.92 0.45
N LEU A 139 -11.82 -14.76 0.94
CA LEU A 139 -11.48 -15.06 2.32
C LEU A 139 -12.17 -14.04 3.25
N LYS A 140 -12.70 -14.50 4.39
CA LYS A 140 -13.46 -13.64 5.30
C LYS A 140 -12.61 -12.50 5.87
N GLY A 141 -13.24 -11.33 6.03
CA GLY A 141 -12.68 -10.16 6.72
C GLY A 141 -12.40 -8.94 5.83
N GLY A 142 -13.00 -8.88 4.64
CA GLY A 142 -12.96 -7.75 3.72
C GLY A 142 -11.61 -7.08 3.51
N ILE A 143 -11.65 -5.76 3.33
CA ILE A 143 -10.55 -4.94 2.80
C ILE A 143 -9.55 -4.57 3.90
N SER A 144 -10.04 -4.37 5.12
CA SER A 144 -9.26 -3.86 6.26
C SER A 144 -9.44 -4.74 7.50
N THR A 145 -8.42 -4.76 8.34
CA THR A 145 -8.50 -5.34 9.69
C THR A 145 -9.18 -4.40 10.68
N PHE A 146 -9.18 -3.09 10.40
CA PHE A 146 -9.64 -2.06 11.32
C PHE A 146 -11.00 -1.48 10.92
N VAL A 147 -11.36 -1.53 9.64
CA VAL A 147 -12.64 -1.02 9.13
C VAL A 147 -13.59 -2.19 8.85
N PRO A 148 -14.78 -2.23 9.49
CA PRO A 148 -15.77 -3.27 9.24
C PRO A 148 -16.26 -3.32 7.79
N ASP A 149 -16.50 -4.51 7.25
CA ASP A 149 -16.91 -4.72 5.85
C ASP A 149 -18.18 -3.95 5.46
N ARG A 150 -19.10 -3.72 6.41
CA ARG A 150 -20.35 -2.97 6.21
C ARG A 150 -20.15 -1.47 6.03
N GLU A 151 -19.02 -0.94 6.49
CA GLU A 151 -18.68 0.49 6.42
C GLU A 151 -17.83 0.81 5.18
N ILE A 152 -17.20 -0.20 4.59
CA ILE A 152 -16.42 -0.08 3.36
C ILE A 152 -17.29 0.50 2.23
N ILE A 153 -16.75 1.53 1.58
CA ILE A 153 -17.37 2.13 0.39
C ILE A 153 -17.36 1.09 -0.73
N PRO A 154 -18.53 0.71 -1.27
CA PRO A 154 -18.59 -0.29 -2.34
C PRO A 154 -18.00 0.25 -3.65
N ALA A 155 -17.50 -0.65 -4.50
CA ALA A 155 -16.94 -0.31 -5.82
C ALA A 155 -17.94 0.42 -6.75
N SER A 156 -19.24 0.15 -6.58
CA SER A 156 -20.34 0.92 -7.17
C SER A 156 -20.95 1.85 -6.10
N SER A 157 -20.19 2.88 -5.74
CA SER A 157 -20.59 3.89 -4.76
C SER A 157 -21.78 4.71 -5.26
N LYS A 158 -22.65 5.11 -4.33
CA LYS A 158 -23.74 6.05 -4.60
C LYS A 158 -23.26 7.50 -4.65
N ASP A 159 -22.10 7.78 -4.05
CA ASP A 159 -21.47 9.09 -4.12
C ASP A 159 -20.83 9.28 -5.50
N THR A 160 -21.30 10.28 -6.26
CA THR A 160 -20.92 10.45 -7.66
C THR A 160 -19.46 10.83 -7.85
N GLU A 161 -18.87 11.56 -6.90
CA GLU A 161 -17.46 11.98 -6.94
C GLU A 161 -16.54 10.79 -6.70
N THR A 162 -16.77 10.06 -5.61
CA THR A 162 -16.02 8.83 -5.28
C THR A 162 -16.19 7.78 -6.37
N GLN A 163 -17.40 7.62 -6.91
CA GLN A 163 -17.66 6.69 -8.00
C GLN A 163 -16.87 7.04 -9.26
N ALA A 164 -16.77 8.32 -9.62
CA ALA A 164 -15.97 8.75 -10.76
C ALA A 164 -14.48 8.41 -10.55
N LEU A 165 -13.95 8.67 -9.35
CA LEU A 165 -12.55 8.33 -9.01
C LEU A 165 -12.30 6.82 -9.02
N PHE A 166 -13.23 5.99 -8.55
CA PHE A 166 -13.12 4.53 -8.61
C PHE A 166 -13.14 4.01 -10.04
N VAL A 167 -14.02 4.54 -10.89
CA VAL A 167 -14.05 4.23 -12.31
C VAL A 167 -12.73 4.62 -12.97
N ASP A 168 -12.21 5.80 -12.69
CA ASP A 168 -10.94 6.28 -13.25
C ASP A 168 -9.76 5.39 -12.82
N ALA A 169 -9.69 5.06 -11.53
CA ALA A 169 -8.67 4.15 -11.01
C ALA A 169 -8.75 2.77 -11.67
N PHE A 170 -9.96 2.20 -11.81
CA PHE A 170 -10.17 0.91 -12.44
C PHE A 170 -9.75 0.91 -13.92
N LEU A 171 -10.13 1.94 -14.67
CA LEU A 171 -9.77 2.08 -16.08
C LEU A 171 -8.26 2.24 -16.27
N GLN A 172 -7.60 2.93 -15.35
CA GLN A 172 -6.15 3.12 -15.43
C GLN A 172 -5.41 1.84 -15.03
N ASN A 173 -5.80 1.19 -13.93
CA ASN A 173 -5.04 0.10 -13.30
C ASN A 173 -5.54 -1.30 -13.65
N ASN A 174 -6.64 -1.43 -14.42
CA ASN A 174 -7.35 -2.69 -14.67
C ASN A 174 -7.86 -3.40 -13.40
N ARG A 175 -7.85 -2.69 -12.27
CA ARG A 175 -8.33 -3.14 -10.98
C ARG A 175 -8.67 -1.94 -10.10
N LEU A 176 -9.57 -2.16 -9.16
CA LEU A 176 -9.85 -1.25 -8.06
C LEU A 176 -9.29 -1.87 -6.78
N ASP A 177 -8.04 -1.55 -6.47
CA ASP A 177 -7.34 -2.13 -5.32
C ASP A 177 -7.86 -1.60 -3.96
N HIS A 178 -7.48 -2.29 -2.88
CA HIS A 178 -7.91 -1.98 -1.52
C HIS A 178 -7.42 -0.62 -1.02
N VAL A 179 -6.25 -0.15 -1.50
CA VAL A 179 -5.70 1.17 -1.14
C VAL A 179 -6.62 2.26 -1.69
N VAL A 180 -7.00 2.17 -2.96
CA VAL A 180 -7.91 3.13 -3.59
C VAL A 180 -9.28 3.13 -2.90
N GLN A 181 -9.84 1.95 -2.59
CA GLN A 181 -11.14 1.86 -1.92
C GLN A 181 -11.14 2.54 -0.55
N LEU A 182 -10.09 2.37 0.25
CA LEU A 182 -9.98 3.03 1.56
C LEU A 182 -9.65 4.51 1.45
N MET A 183 -8.83 4.94 0.47
CA MET A 183 -8.64 6.36 0.21
C MET A 183 -9.93 7.05 -0.26
N GLY A 184 -10.92 6.29 -0.74
CA GLY A 184 -12.26 6.77 -1.10
C GLY A 184 -13.02 7.49 0.02
N TYR A 185 -12.67 7.28 1.30
CA TYR A 185 -13.22 8.09 2.40
C TYR A 185 -12.82 9.57 2.31
N HIS A 186 -11.76 9.87 1.56
CA HIS A 186 -11.21 11.21 1.38
C HIS A 186 -11.03 11.52 -0.11
N PRO A 187 -12.11 11.79 -0.88
CA PRO A 187 -12.06 11.94 -2.34
C PRO A 187 -11.02 12.97 -2.85
N GLN A 188 -10.90 14.10 -2.16
CA GLN A 188 -9.90 15.13 -2.49
C GLN A 188 -8.45 14.62 -2.40
N TYR A 189 -8.15 13.77 -1.40
CA TYR A 189 -6.83 13.15 -1.28
C TYR A 189 -6.67 12.05 -2.33
N LEU A 190 -7.72 11.24 -2.55
CA LEU A 190 -7.70 10.16 -3.53
C LEU A 190 -7.43 10.69 -4.94
N GLU A 191 -8.08 11.77 -5.37
CA GLU A 191 -7.83 12.40 -6.67
C GLU A 191 -6.36 12.79 -6.84
N CYS A 192 -5.80 13.49 -5.85
CA CYS A 192 -4.40 13.90 -5.88
C CYS A 192 -3.44 12.70 -5.85
N PHE A 193 -3.78 11.66 -5.08
CA PHE A 193 -3.03 10.41 -5.02
C PHE A 193 -3.01 9.70 -6.37
N LEU A 194 -4.17 9.52 -7.02
CA LEU A 194 -4.29 8.88 -8.34
C LEU A 194 -3.51 9.65 -9.40
N ARG A 195 -3.63 10.99 -9.42
CA ARG A 195 -2.88 11.85 -10.33
C ARG A 195 -1.35 11.69 -10.16
N THR A 196 -0.89 11.72 -8.91
CA THR A 196 0.54 11.53 -8.59
C THR A 196 1.01 10.13 -8.99
N GLN A 197 0.24 9.10 -8.68
CA GLN A 197 0.56 7.71 -8.99
C GLN A 197 0.63 7.47 -10.50
N GLN A 198 -0.33 8.02 -11.25
CA GLN A 198 -0.33 7.98 -12.71
C GLN A 198 0.91 8.67 -13.28
N TYR A 199 1.25 9.85 -12.78
CA TYR A 199 2.42 10.59 -13.21
C TYR A 199 3.72 9.78 -12.98
N LEU A 200 3.87 9.20 -11.79
CA LEU A 200 5.05 8.41 -11.42
C LEU A 200 5.18 7.11 -12.22
N MET A 201 4.08 6.36 -12.36
CA MET A 201 4.13 4.98 -12.88
C MET A 201 3.89 4.88 -14.38
N LYS A 202 3.13 5.82 -14.97
CA LYS A 202 2.65 5.75 -16.36
C LYS A 202 2.98 7.01 -17.19
N GLY A 203 3.33 8.11 -16.54
CA GLY A 203 3.75 9.34 -17.21
C GLY A 203 5.15 9.23 -17.81
N ASP A 204 5.51 10.22 -18.62
CA ASP A 204 6.86 10.34 -19.16
C ASP A 204 7.89 10.50 -18.03
N GLY A 205 9.09 9.98 -18.24
CA GLY A 205 10.14 10.03 -17.23
C GLY A 205 11.43 9.37 -17.71
N ALA A 206 12.50 9.55 -16.93
CA ALA A 206 13.84 9.05 -17.29
C ALA A 206 13.96 7.53 -17.18
N LEU A 207 13.12 6.88 -16.36
CA LEU A 207 13.14 5.44 -16.14
C LEU A 207 12.10 4.69 -16.99
N PRO A 208 12.45 3.52 -17.57
CA PRO A 208 11.50 2.61 -18.19
C PRO A 208 10.44 2.10 -17.20
N PHE A 209 9.22 1.83 -17.67
CA PHE A 209 8.10 1.44 -16.79
C PHE A 209 8.37 0.20 -15.94
N HIS A 210 8.90 -0.88 -16.51
CA HIS A 210 9.28 -2.08 -15.74
C HIS A 210 10.30 -1.76 -14.64
N CYS A 211 11.29 -0.90 -14.89
CA CYS A 211 12.24 -0.46 -13.86
C CYS A 211 11.54 0.30 -12.72
N ARG A 212 10.52 1.11 -13.00
CA ARG A 212 9.76 1.84 -11.97
C ARG A 212 9.03 0.87 -11.04
N HIS A 213 8.36 -0.14 -11.61
CA HIS A 213 7.69 -1.18 -10.82
C HIS A 213 8.68 -2.02 -10.02
N TYR A 214 9.85 -2.34 -10.57
CA TYR A 214 10.87 -3.06 -9.81
C TYR A 214 11.42 -2.22 -8.63
N ILE A 215 11.61 -0.90 -8.82
CA ILE A 215 11.98 0.01 -7.72
C ILE A 215 10.87 0.05 -6.65
N ALA A 216 9.60 0.01 -7.05
CA ALA A 216 8.47 -0.08 -6.12
C ALA A 216 8.52 -1.38 -5.29
N ILE A 217 8.83 -2.53 -5.92
CA ILE A 217 9.06 -3.81 -5.23
C ILE A 217 10.20 -3.67 -4.21
N MET A 218 11.35 -3.12 -4.63
CA MET A 218 12.50 -2.91 -3.74
C MET A 218 12.14 -2.04 -2.53
N ALA A 219 11.41 -0.93 -2.76
CA ALA A 219 10.99 -0.01 -1.72
C ALA A 219 10.03 -0.67 -0.73
N ALA A 220 8.96 -1.30 -1.23
CA ALA A 220 7.96 -1.98 -0.41
C ALA A 220 8.56 -3.13 0.41
N SER A 221 9.55 -3.82 -0.15
CA SER A 221 10.22 -4.94 0.51
C SER A 221 11.00 -4.52 1.76
N ARG A 222 11.47 -3.26 1.86
CA ARG A 222 12.14 -2.75 3.08
C ARG A 222 11.25 -2.75 4.32
N HIS A 223 9.94 -2.73 4.13
CA HIS A 223 8.93 -2.79 5.19
C HIS A 223 8.17 -4.13 5.20
N MET A 224 8.66 -5.14 4.49
CA MET A 224 8.02 -6.46 4.36
C MET A 224 6.57 -6.39 3.85
N CYS A 225 6.23 -5.34 3.09
CA CYS A 225 4.86 -5.06 2.66
C CYS A 225 4.46 -5.96 1.48
N THR A 226 3.97 -7.15 1.81
CA THR A 226 3.60 -8.18 0.81
C THR A 226 2.51 -7.72 -0.13
N TYR A 227 1.57 -6.91 0.36
CA TYR A 227 0.49 -6.34 -0.44
C TYR A 227 1.03 -5.54 -1.64
N LEU A 228 1.91 -4.56 -1.40
CA LEU A 228 2.48 -3.74 -2.47
C LEU A 228 3.48 -4.52 -3.33
N VAL A 229 4.23 -5.45 -2.74
CA VAL A 229 5.14 -6.32 -3.48
C VAL A 229 4.38 -7.13 -4.53
N HIS A 230 3.29 -7.81 -4.16
CA HIS A 230 2.52 -8.62 -5.12
C HIS A 230 1.85 -7.78 -6.20
N LEU A 231 1.28 -6.61 -5.86
CA LEU A 231 0.72 -5.69 -6.85
C LEU A 231 1.76 -5.27 -7.88
N HIS A 232 2.97 -4.93 -7.44
CA HIS A 232 4.03 -4.48 -8.35
C HIS A 232 4.79 -5.61 -9.04
N GLU A 233 4.80 -6.83 -8.51
CA GLU A 233 5.24 -8.02 -9.26
C GLU A 233 4.36 -8.22 -10.51
N GLN A 234 3.04 -8.11 -10.38
CA GLN A 234 2.11 -8.22 -11.52
C GLN A 234 2.32 -7.09 -12.53
N GLU A 235 2.35 -5.84 -12.07
CA GLU A 235 2.57 -4.69 -12.96
C GLU A 235 3.94 -4.71 -13.63
N PHE A 236 4.98 -5.22 -12.95
CA PHE A 236 6.30 -5.38 -13.53
C PHE A 236 6.27 -6.29 -14.76
N ILE A 237 5.59 -7.43 -14.68
CA ILE A 237 5.41 -8.35 -15.82
C ILE A 237 4.58 -7.69 -16.92
N LEU A 238 3.49 -7.00 -16.58
CA LEU A 238 2.64 -6.28 -17.54
C LEU A 238 3.36 -5.16 -18.31
N GLN A 239 4.48 -4.65 -17.77
CA GLN A 239 5.34 -3.66 -18.43
C GLN A 239 6.53 -4.29 -19.18
N GLY A 240 6.50 -5.60 -19.42
CA GLY A 240 7.56 -6.34 -20.13
C GLY A 240 8.81 -6.59 -19.30
N GLY A 241 8.69 -6.58 -17.97
CA GLY A 241 9.78 -6.90 -17.06
C GLY A 241 10.21 -8.36 -17.17
N ASP A 242 11.52 -8.61 -17.11
CA ASP A 242 12.08 -9.95 -17.14
C ASP A 242 11.72 -10.74 -15.85
N PRO A 243 10.93 -11.84 -15.94
CA PRO A 243 10.50 -12.62 -14.78
C PRO A 243 11.66 -13.14 -13.92
N GLU A 244 12.87 -13.30 -14.47
CA GLU A 244 14.04 -13.73 -13.71
C GLU A 244 14.39 -12.75 -12.57
N TRP A 245 14.10 -11.45 -12.73
CA TRP A 245 14.36 -10.45 -11.69
C TRP A 245 13.55 -10.74 -10.42
N LEU A 246 12.39 -11.40 -10.56
CA LEU A 246 11.52 -11.73 -9.44
C LEU A 246 12.03 -12.94 -8.62
N LYS A 247 13.12 -13.60 -9.04
CA LYS A 247 13.76 -14.69 -8.28
C LYS A 247 14.68 -14.19 -7.16
N GLY A 248 15.02 -12.91 -7.14
CA GLY A 248 15.77 -12.25 -6.07
C GLY A 248 16.88 -11.35 -6.57
N THR A 249 17.52 -10.61 -5.65
CA THR A 249 18.46 -9.51 -5.96
C THR A 249 19.62 -9.91 -6.89
N SER A 250 20.08 -11.17 -6.85
CA SER A 250 21.15 -11.68 -7.71
C SER A 250 20.84 -11.67 -9.21
N HIS A 251 19.56 -11.72 -9.60
CA HIS A 251 19.13 -11.78 -11.01
C HIS A 251 18.91 -10.41 -11.64
N VAL A 252 19.02 -9.34 -10.85
CA VAL A 252 18.70 -7.97 -11.25
C VAL A 252 19.92 -7.27 -11.86
N PRO A 253 19.78 -6.38 -12.86
CA PRO A 253 20.90 -5.58 -13.35
C PRO A 253 21.63 -4.82 -12.24
N LYS A 254 22.95 -4.74 -12.37
CA LYS A 254 23.81 -4.07 -11.39
C LYS A 254 23.36 -2.63 -11.11
N LYS A 255 22.99 -1.88 -12.16
CA LYS A 255 22.47 -0.51 -12.04
C LYS A 255 21.35 -0.38 -10.98
N LEU A 256 20.37 -1.28 -10.98
CA LEU A 256 19.27 -1.28 -10.00
C LEU A 256 19.70 -1.78 -8.63
N ARG A 257 20.55 -2.83 -8.56
CA ARG A 257 21.10 -3.30 -7.28
C ARG A 257 21.86 -2.20 -6.52
N ASP A 258 22.57 -1.34 -7.24
CA ASP A 258 23.35 -0.27 -6.62
C ASP A 258 22.46 0.75 -5.87
N LEU A 259 21.15 0.84 -6.17
CA LEU A 259 20.19 1.64 -5.40
C LEU A 259 19.94 1.13 -3.99
N ASN A 260 20.27 -0.13 -3.67
CA ASN A 260 19.84 -0.76 -2.42
C ASN A 260 20.34 0.00 -1.18
N GLU A 261 21.55 0.58 -1.23
CA GLU A 261 22.05 1.38 -0.11
C GLU A 261 21.17 2.62 0.14
N LEU A 262 20.81 3.37 -0.91
CA LEU A 262 19.91 4.50 -0.78
C LEU A 262 18.50 4.08 -0.36
N ASN A 263 17.98 2.97 -0.91
CA ASN A 263 16.67 2.44 -0.53
C ASN A 263 16.60 2.12 0.97
N LYS A 264 17.61 1.42 1.49
CA LYS A 264 17.75 1.07 2.90
C LYS A 264 17.83 2.31 3.79
N LEU A 265 18.66 3.28 3.42
CA LEU A 265 18.80 4.53 4.17
C LEU A 265 17.50 5.34 4.15
N LEU A 266 16.88 5.54 2.98
CA LEU A 266 15.62 6.27 2.85
C LEU A 266 14.50 5.68 3.72
N ALA A 267 14.36 4.35 3.72
CA ALA A 267 13.29 3.66 4.44
C ALA A 267 13.41 3.78 5.97
N HIS A 268 14.64 3.83 6.48
CA HIS A 268 14.89 3.57 7.90
C HIS A 268 15.65 4.69 8.61
N ARG A 269 16.59 5.36 7.94
CA ARG A 269 17.48 6.40 8.51
C ARG A 269 17.88 7.43 7.44
N PRO A 270 16.91 8.20 6.88
CA PRO A 270 17.16 9.07 5.73
C PRO A 270 18.19 10.17 6.00
N TRP A 271 18.38 10.56 7.27
CA TRP A 271 19.38 11.55 7.68
C TRP A 271 20.84 11.12 7.49
N LEU A 272 21.11 9.82 7.25
CA LEU A 272 22.45 9.32 6.94
C LEU A 272 22.85 9.52 5.47
N ILE A 273 21.92 9.96 4.62
CA ILE A 273 22.20 10.16 3.20
C ILE A 273 23.10 11.37 3.02
N CYS A 274 24.36 11.12 2.64
CA CYS A 274 25.32 12.16 2.28
C CYS A 274 25.68 12.15 0.79
N LYS A 275 26.46 13.16 0.35
CA LYS A 275 26.86 13.37 -1.04
C LYS A 275 27.54 12.15 -1.67
N SER A 276 28.31 11.38 -0.91
CA SER A 276 29.08 10.26 -1.44
C SER A 276 28.18 9.14 -1.96
N HIS A 277 27.00 8.94 -1.35
CA HIS A 277 26.00 7.99 -1.83
C HIS A 277 25.51 8.37 -3.23
N ILE A 278 25.25 9.67 -3.45
CA ILE A 278 24.82 10.19 -4.76
C ILE A 278 25.96 10.12 -5.77
N GLU A 279 27.17 10.52 -5.39
CA GLU A 279 28.35 10.47 -6.26
C GLU A 279 28.67 9.05 -6.72
N LYS A 280 28.54 8.05 -5.84
CA LYS A 280 28.79 6.64 -6.17
C LYS A 280 27.87 6.13 -7.29
N LEU A 281 26.63 6.59 -7.33
CA LEU A 281 25.66 6.19 -8.36
C LEU A 281 25.80 7.01 -9.65
N ALA A 282 26.09 8.30 -9.53
CA ALA A 282 26.25 9.21 -10.66
C ALA A 282 27.59 9.02 -11.39
N ARG A 283 28.62 8.53 -10.70
CA ARG A 283 29.99 8.34 -11.21
C ARG A 283 30.50 6.93 -10.91
N SER A 284 29.80 5.92 -11.42
CA SER A 284 30.30 4.54 -11.39
C SER A 284 31.49 4.37 -12.35
N THR A 285 32.37 3.41 -12.03
CA THR A 285 33.56 3.08 -12.84
C THR A 285 33.22 2.48 -14.20
N ASN A 286 31.99 1.96 -14.36
CA ASN A 286 31.46 1.46 -15.62
C ASN A 286 30.37 2.41 -16.14
N SER A 287 30.61 3.07 -17.28
CA SER A 287 29.71 4.09 -17.82
C SER A 287 28.30 3.59 -18.17
N LYS A 288 28.13 2.28 -18.42
CA LYS A 288 26.83 1.67 -18.73
C LYS A 288 25.90 1.56 -17.52
N ASP A 289 26.47 1.55 -16.31
CA ASP A 289 25.71 1.43 -15.05
C ASP A 289 25.52 2.79 -14.36
N ASN A 290 25.96 3.89 -14.99
CA ASN A 290 25.83 5.23 -14.42
C ASN A 290 24.36 5.64 -14.37
N TRP A 291 23.97 6.20 -13.23
CA TRP A 291 22.70 6.88 -13.09
C TRP A 291 22.82 8.35 -13.49
N SER A 292 21.94 8.81 -14.36
CA SER A 292 21.74 10.24 -14.55
C SER A 292 21.04 10.86 -13.33
N ILE A 293 21.19 12.17 -13.14
CA ILE A 293 20.50 12.88 -12.04
C ILE A 293 18.98 12.76 -12.16
N SER A 294 18.43 12.81 -13.38
CA SER A 294 17.00 12.63 -13.62
C SER A 294 16.51 11.24 -13.24
N GLU A 295 17.25 10.18 -13.60
CA GLU A 295 16.93 8.81 -13.18
C GLU A 295 17.01 8.66 -11.65
N LEU A 296 18.02 9.24 -11.00
CA LEU A 296 18.16 9.18 -9.53
C LEU A 296 17.02 9.89 -8.83
N VAL A 297 16.69 11.11 -9.24
CA VAL A 297 15.59 11.88 -8.63
C VAL A 297 14.28 11.12 -8.79
N GLN A 298 13.99 10.57 -9.97
CA GLN A 298 12.79 9.76 -10.17
C GLN A 298 12.80 8.50 -9.29
N ALA A 299 13.92 7.78 -9.18
CA ALA A 299 14.04 6.61 -8.31
C ALA A 299 13.85 6.95 -6.82
N LEU A 300 14.44 8.05 -6.34
CA LEU A 300 14.29 8.52 -4.96
C LEU A 300 12.84 8.87 -4.63
N ILE A 301 12.14 9.53 -5.55
CA ILE A 301 10.72 9.88 -5.39
C ILE A 301 9.86 8.62 -5.38
N LEU A 302 10.12 7.64 -6.27
CA LEU A 302 9.43 6.34 -6.27
C LEU A 302 9.65 5.61 -4.94
N MET A 303 10.88 5.52 -4.44
CA MET A 303 11.18 4.86 -3.16
C MET A 303 10.43 5.54 -2.00
N ALA A 304 10.53 6.87 -1.88
CA ALA A 304 9.83 7.62 -0.84
C ALA A 304 8.30 7.46 -0.93
N HIS A 305 7.75 7.47 -2.16
CA HIS A 305 6.32 7.23 -2.39
C HIS A 305 5.90 5.87 -1.84
N PHE A 306 6.60 4.79 -2.20
CA PHE A 306 6.21 3.43 -1.79
C PHE A 306 6.54 3.12 -0.33
N HIS A 307 7.58 3.73 0.27
CA HIS A 307 7.79 3.67 1.72
C HIS A 307 6.62 4.31 2.49
N SER A 308 6.15 5.48 2.03
CA SER A 308 4.98 6.13 2.63
C SER A 308 3.70 5.30 2.45
N LEU A 309 3.54 4.66 1.29
CA LEU A 309 2.37 3.82 1.00
C LEU A 309 2.36 2.53 1.83
N CYS A 310 3.53 1.96 2.17
CA CYS A 310 3.62 0.85 3.13
C CYS A 310 3.05 1.26 4.49
N SER A 311 3.33 2.47 4.94
CA SER A 311 2.82 2.99 6.21
C SER A 311 1.30 3.13 6.18
N PHE A 312 0.73 3.57 5.05
CA PHE A 312 -0.73 3.59 4.87
C PHE A 312 -1.33 2.17 4.89
N VAL A 313 -0.74 1.22 4.15
CA VAL A 313 -1.19 -0.18 4.10
C VAL A 313 -1.26 -0.80 5.49
N TYR A 314 -0.22 -0.63 6.31
CA TYR A 314 -0.23 -1.14 7.68
C TYR A 314 -1.09 -0.31 8.63
N GLY A 315 -1.10 1.02 8.49
CA GLY A 315 -1.87 1.93 9.32
C GLY A 315 -3.38 1.73 9.17
N CYS A 316 -3.83 1.40 7.96
CA CYS A 316 -5.21 1.06 7.65
C CYS A 316 -5.50 -0.45 7.74
N GLY A 317 -4.50 -1.27 8.11
CA GLY A 317 -4.67 -2.71 8.29
C GLY A 317 -5.12 -3.43 7.01
N ILE A 318 -4.67 -2.97 5.85
CA ILE A 318 -5.08 -3.45 4.53
C ILE A 318 -4.70 -4.92 4.34
N LYS A 319 -5.67 -5.73 3.89
CA LYS A 319 -5.50 -7.16 3.64
C LYS A 319 -5.12 -7.43 2.19
N SER A 320 -4.59 -8.64 1.94
CA SER A 320 -4.26 -9.11 0.58
C SER A 320 -5.44 -8.94 -0.37
N GLU A 321 -5.14 -8.62 -1.62
CA GLU A 321 -6.14 -8.55 -2.68
C GLU A 321 -6.84 -9.89 -2.92
N ILE A 322 -8.08 -9.85 -3.40
CA ILE A 322 -8.92 -11.03 -3.63
C ILE A 322 -8.24 -12.06 -4.53
N ASP A 323 -7.47 -11.60 -5.52
CA ASP A 323 -6.75 -12.40 -6.51
C ASP A 323 -5.33 -12.80 -6.09
N HIS A 324 -4.92 -12.48 -4.87
CA HIS A 324 -3.60 -12.83 -4.34
C HIS A 324 -3.69 -13.95 -3.29
N ASN A 325 -2.55 -14.57 -3.01
CA ASN A 325 -2.44 -15.55 -1.93
C ASN A 325 -2.92 -14.93 -0.59
N GLY A 326 -3.88 -15.62 0.04
CA GLY A 326 -4.52 -15.16 1.27
C GLY A 326 -5.74 -14.25 1.06
N GLY A 327 -6.12 -13.92 -0.18
CA GLY A 327 -7.37 -13.21 -0.51
C GLY A 327 -8.56 -14.11 -0.84
N PHE A 328 -8.30 -15.36 -1.22
CA PHE A 328 -9.31 -16.34 -1.59
C PHE A 328 -9.03 -17.74 -1.02
N THR A 329 -10.03 -18.61 -1.08
CA THR A 329 -9.89 -20.03 -0.74
C THR A 329 -10.79 -20.91 -1.60
N TYR A 330 -10.33 -22.12 -1.92
CA TYR A 330 -11.15 -23.18 -2.52
C TYR A 330 -11.77 -24.11 -1.46
N ARG A 331 -11.55 -23.86 -0.17
CA ARG A 331 -12.08 -24.70 0.91
C ARG A 331 -13.57 -24.40 1.14
N PRO A 332 -14.41 -25.44 1.29
CA PRO A 332 -15.82 -25.26 1.62
C PRO A 332 -15.99 -24.54 2.95
N GLN A 333 -17.09 -23.81 3.11
CA GLN A 333 -17.38 -23.05 4.33
C GLN A 333 -17.55 -23.99 5.51
N SER A 334 -16.67 -23.87 6.51
CA SER A 334 -16.79 -24.66 7.73
C SER A 334 -18.04 -24.24 8.52
N PRO A 335 -18.65 -25.14 9.33
CA PRO A 335 -19.79 -24.79 10.19
C PRO A 335 -19.47 -23.65 11.18
N VAL A 336 -18.21 -23.56 11.63
CA VAL A 336 -17.73 -22.49 12.51
C VAL A 336 -17.74 -21.14 11.80
N GLU A 337 -17.42 -21.11 10.51
CA GLU A 337 -17.51 -19.89 9.70
C GLU A 337 -18.95 -19.45 9.45
N LYS A 338 -19.96 -20.33 9.44
CA LYS A 338 -21.36 -19.92 9.27
C LYS A 338 -21.86 -19.10 10.47
N ASN A 339 -21.49 -19.50 11.68
CA ASN A 339 -21.97 -18.86 12.92
C ASN A 339 -21.34 -17.48 13.20
N ALA A 340 -20.18 -17.18 12.62
CA ALA A 340 -19.55 -15.86 12.73
C ALA A 340 -20.31 -14.76 11.95
N ASN A 341 -21.21 -15.13 11.03
CA ASN A 341 -22.04 -14.18 10.29
C ASN A 341 -23.32 -13.77 11.06
N ASP A 342 -23.72 -14.51 12.10
CA ASP A 342 -24.97 -14.27 12.85
C ASP A 342 -24.74 -13.58 14.21
N PHE A 343 -23.50 -13.39 14.65
CA PHE A 343 -23.22 -12.80 15.98
C PHE A 343 -23.06 -11.27 15.97
N ASP A 344 -23.17 -10.60 14.82
CA ASP A 344 -23.19 -9.12 14.74
C ASP A 344 -24.61 -8.53 14.85
N SER A 345 -25.54 -9.29 15.42
CA SER A 345 -26.91 -8.86 15.71
C SER A 345 -27.36 -9.40 17.07
N SER A 346 -26.76 -8.88 18.14
CA SER A 346 -27.41 -8.88 19.45
C SER A 346 -27.05 -7.62 20.21
N ASP A 347 -27.99 -6.69 20.21
CA ASP A 347 -28.14 -5.70 21.27
C ASP A 347 -28.38 -6.47 22.59
N SER A 348 -27.43 -6.41 23.53
CA SER A 348 -27.66 -6.89 24.88
C SER A 348 -26.86 -6.07 25.90
N SER A 349 -27.60 -5.14 26.48
CA SER A 349 -27.42 -4.53 27.79
C SER A 349 -26.69 -5.40 28.83
N SER A 350 -25.74 -4.74 29.51
CA SER A 350 -25.40 -4.89 30.93
C SER A 350 -24.91 -6.25 31.45
N THR A 351 -23.58 -6.38 31.57
CA THR A 351 -22.95 -7.00 32.74
C THR A 351 -21.68 -6.23 33.11
N ASN A 352 -21.72 -5.59 34.28
CA ASN A 352 -20.58 -4.95 34.93
C ASN A 352 -19.44 -5.96 35.14
N GLY A 353 -18.27 -5.65 34.59
CA GLY A 353 -17.01 -6.37 34.80
C GLY A 353 -15.86 -5.37 34.70
N ASP A 354 -15.57 -4.75 35.84
CA ASP A 354 -14.53 -3.75 36.06
C ASP A 354 -13.14 -4.35 35.78
N ILE A 355 -12.57 -4.02 34.62
CA ILE A 355 -11.18 -4.33 34.25
C ILE A 355 -10.56 -3.03 33.74
N ASN A 356 -9.90 -2.31 34.66
CA ASN A 356 -8.91 -1.24 34.44
C ASN A 356 -8.80 -0.72 33.00
N SER A 357 -9.76 0.11 32.61
CA SER A 357 -9.57 1.04 31.50
C SER A 357 -8.59 2.12 31.95
N GLU A 358 -7.45 2.22 31.27
CA GLU A 358 -6.68 3.46 31.28
C GLU A 358 -7.62 4.63 30.93
N PRO A 359 -7.46 5.81 31.54
CA PRO A 359 -8.41 6.89 31.35
C PRO A 359 -8.35 7.33 29.89
N GLU A 360 -9.37 6.94 29.12
CA GLU A 360 -9.63 7.44 27.79
C GLU A 360 -9.62 8.97 27.89
N VAL A 361 -8.59 9.61 27.32
CA VAL A 361 -8.51 11.07 27.23
C VAL A 361 -9.63 11.45 26.26
N GLY A 362 -10.83 11.67 26.81
CA GLY A 362 -12.04 11.93 26.04
C GLY A 362 -11.85 13.08 25.06
N VAL A 363 -12.52 12.98 23.91
CA VAL A 363 -12.50 13.98 22.84
C VAL A 363 -12.74 15.39 23.39
N GLU A 364 -13.55 15.51 24.44
CA GLU A 364 -13.83 16.74 25.17
C GLU A 364 -12.59 17.35 25.83
N LEU A 365 -11.78 16.53 26.52
CA LEU A 365 -10.55 16.99 27.17
C LEU A 365 -9.49 17.38 26.14
N LEU A 366 -9.46 16.69 24.99
CA LEU A 366 -8.63 17.10 23.87
C LEU A 366 -9.07 18.46 23.32
N MET A 367 -10.36 18.63 23.01
CA MET A 367 -10.90 19.91 22.53
C MET A 367 -10.66 21.06 23.51
N GLU A 368 -10.80 20.84 24.82
CA GLU A 368 -10.51 21.86 25.83
C GLU A 368 -9.03 22.26 25.82
N ARG A 369 -8.12 21.29 25.70
CA ARG A 369 -6.68 21.57 25.56
C ARG A 369 -6.36 22.33 24.28
N MET A 370 -6.99 21.97 23.16
CA MET A 370 -6.76 22.65 21.88
C MET A 370 -7.29 24.08 21.91
N LYS A 371 -8.44 24.30 22.55
CA LYS A 371 -8.99 25.63 22.77
C LYS A 371 -8.04 26.49 23.60
N LYS A 372 -7.51 25.96 24.71
CA LYS A 372 -6.50 26.66 25.53
C LYS A 372 -5.26 27.04 24.73
N LEU A 373 -4.72 26.14 23.91
CA LEU A 373 -3.56 26.44 23.07
C LEU A 373 -3.81 27.57 22.05
N VAL A 374 -5.04 27.67 21.52
CA VAL A 374 -5.42 28.77 20.62
C VAL A 374 -5.62 30.08 21.37
N GLU A 375 -6.22 30.02 22.57
CA GLU A 375 -6.50 31.20 23.41
C GLU A 375 -5.23 31.76 24.08
N GLU A 376 -4.28 30.90 24.46
CA GLU A 376 -2.98 31.27 25.06
C GLU A 376 -2.03 31.91 24.02
N GLY A 377 -2.28 31.70 22.72
CA GLY A 377 -1.43 32.20 21.65
C GLY A 377 -0.03 31.55 21.63
N GLU A 378 0.78 31.88 20.62
CA GLU A 378 2.21 31.58 20.68
C GLU A 378 2.86 32.51 21.72
N GLU A 379 2.90 32.12 22.99
CA GLU A 379 3.82 32.75 23.93
C GLU A 379 5.22 32.72 23.31
N GLU A 380 5.89 33.89 23.23
CA GLU A 380 7.27 34.04 22.77
C GLU A 380 8.21 33.28 23.71
N THR A 381 8.23 31.95 23.55
CA THR A 381 9.14 31.05 24.24
C THR A 381 10.52 31.26 23.66
N THR A 382 11.51 31.36 24.55
CA THR A 382 12.89 31.63 24.14
C THR A 382 13.40 30.50 23.24
N GLN A 383 14.33 30.83 22.32
CA GLN A 383 14.90 29.85 21.38
C GLN A 383 15.49 28.63 22.12
N GLU A 384 16.07 28.85 23.30
CA GLU A 384 16.66 27.82 24.15
C GLU A 384 15.61 26.91 24.81
N GLU A 385 14.46 27.45 25.21
CA GLU A 385 13.34 26.65 25.73
C GLU A 385 12.68 25.81 24.64
N ARG A 386 12.58 26.32 23.41
CA ARG A 386 12.05 25.57 22.25
C ARG A 386 12.95 24.38 21.90
N VAL A 387 14.28 24.56 21.92
CA VAL A 387 15.25 23.47 21.72
C VAL A 387 15.15 22.42 22.83
N LYS A 388 15.07 22.83 24.10
CA LYS A 388 14.88 21.89 25.22
C LYS A 388 13.56 21.14 25.16
N ARG A 389 12.47 21.80 24.74
CA ARG A 389 11.17 21.13 24.50
C ARG A 389 11.28 20.09 23.39
N PHE A 390 11.99 20.40 22.32
CA PHE A 390 12.24 19.47 21.21
C PHE A 390 13.02 18.23 21.68
N GLU A 391 14.16 18.41 22.37
CA GLU A 391 14.96 17.31 22.95
C GLU A 391 14.14 16.44 23.93
N LYS A 392 13.20 17.05 24.66
CA LYS A 392 12.28 16.33 25.56
C LYS A 392 11.26 15.47 24.79
N VAL A 393 10.70 15.96 23.68
CA VAL A 393 9.79 15.16 22.82
C VAL A 393 10.54 14.02 22.13
N GLU A 394 11.79 14.26 21.74
CA GLU A 394 12.70 13.26 21.18
C GLU A 394 12.99 12.13 22.17
N SER A 395 13.23 12.45 23.45
CA SER A 395 13.49 11.44 24.49
C SER A 395 12.23 10.68 24.92
N GLN A 396 11.02 11.28 24.91
CA GLN A 396 9.76 10.57 25.20
C GLN A 396 9.38 9.57 24.09
N SER A 397 9.81 9.83 22.87
CA SER A 397 9.63 8.95 21.70
C SER A 397 10.32 7.59 21.84
N VAL A 398 11.35 7.49 22.69
CA VAL A 398 12.20 6.32 22.96
C VAL A 398 11.43 5.22 23.70
N GLU A 399 10.52 5.58 24.61
CA GLU A 399 9.79 4.64 25.49
C GLU A 399 8.72 3.85 24.73
N ILE A 400 8.11 4.45 23.70
CA ILE A 400 7.08 3.79 22.86
C ILE A 400 7.69 2.67 22.00
N ALA A 401 8.97 2.78 21.61
CA ALA A 401 9.65 1.84 20.73
C ALA A 401 10.16 0.56 21.43
N ALA A 402 10.21 0.52 22.76
CA ALA A 402 10.79 -0.59 23.52
C ALA A 402 9.93 -1.87 23.55
N ASN A 403 8.64 -1.80 23.22
CA ASN A 403 7.67 -2.91 23.34
C ASN A 403 7.33 -3.63 22.03
N THR A 404 8.24 -3.60 21.05
CA THR A 404 7.92 -4.00 19.67
C THR A 404 8.37 -5.42 19.34
N VAL A 405 7.42 -6.36 19.29
CA VAL A 405 7.66 -7.72 18.74
C VAL A 405 7.73 -7.60 17.22
N ARG A 406 8.89 -7.93 16.65
CA ARG A 406 9.12 -7.89 15.20
C ARG A 406 8.24 -8.95 14.51
N PRO A 407 7.49 -8.62 13.46
CA PRO A 407 6.84 -9.64 12.65
C PRO A 407 7.89 -10.57 12.05
N SER A 408 7.64 -11.88 12.12
CA SER A 408 8.50 -12.89 11.50
C SER A 408 8.65 -12.58 10.00
N PRO A 409 9.88 -12.60 9.44
CA PRO A 409 10.08 -12.36 8.03
C PRO A 409 9.26 -13.34 7.19
N LYS A 410 8.43 -12.83 6.28
CA LYS A 410 7.83 -13.69 5.26
C LYS A 410 8.91 -13.99 4.21
N ALA A 411 9.28 -15.27 4.08
CA ALA A 411 10.33 -15.73 3.16
C ALA A 411 10.11 -15.26 1.71
N GLU A 412 8.86 -14.97 1.34
CA GLU A 412 8.47 -14.48 0.02
C GLU A 412 8.98 -13.07 -0.33
N VAL A 413 9.20 -12.18 0.64
CA VAL A 413 9.68 -10.81 0.40
C VAL A 413 11.19 -10.68 0.61
N LEU A 414 11.76 -11.51 1.50
CA LEU A 414 13.19 -11.47 1.85
C LEU A 414 14.12 -11.58 0.63
N LYS A 415 13.69 -12.26 -0.45
CA LYS A 415 14.45 -12.39 -1.71
C LYS A 415 14.80 -11.04 -2.36
N TYR A 416 14.09 -9.96 -2.02
CA TYR A 416 14.28 -8.61 -2.56
C TYR A 416 15.10 -7.68 -1.65
N VAL A 417 15.52 -8.15 -0.48
CA VAL A 417 16.10 -7.30 0.56
C VAL A 417 17.50 -7.78 0.91
N ASP A 418 18.51 -6.94 0.66
CA ASP A 418 19.81 -7.13 1.33
C ASP A 418 19.80 -6.36 2.67
N ASP A 419 20.49 -6.87 3.68
CA ASP A 419 20.54 -6.26 5.02
C ASP A 419 19.12 -6.05 5.62
N ALA A 420 18.39 -7.15 5.74
CA ALA A 420 16.99 -7.17 6.21
C ALA A 420 16.84 -6.79 7.69
N GLU A 421 17.90 -6.91 8.47
CA GLU A 421 17.91 -6.52 9.90
C GLU A 421 18.06 -5.01 10.10
N TYR A 422 18.49 -4.28 9.05
CA TYR A 422 18.59 -2.83 9.09
C TYR A 422 17.22 -2.19 9.24
N CYS A 423 17.05 -1.51 10.36
CA CYS A 423 15.79 -0.91 10.79
C CYS A 423 16.00 0.49 11.33
N TYR A 424 14.89 1.20 11.52
CA TYR A 424 14.86 2.48 12.21
C TYR A 424 15.58 2.38 13.57
N GLN A 425 16.51 3.31 13.80
CA GLN A 425 17.09 3.55 15.10
C GLN A 425 16.76 4.99 15.45
N ASP A 426 16.13 5.16 16.62
CA ASP A 426 15.75 6.47 17.12
C ASP A 426 16.96 7.40 17.18
N PHE A 427 16.77 8.61 16.68
CA PHE A 427 17.78 9.67 16.64
C PHE A 427 18.30 10.02 18.05
N ALA A 428 17.50 9.80 19.11
CA ALA A 428 17.89 10.00 20.51
C ALA A 428 18.74 8.87 21.11
N LYS A 429 18.75 7.65 20.53
CA LYS A 429 19.42 6.46 21.10
C LYS A 429 20.93 6.39 20.76
N ARG A 430 21.62 7.54 20.69
CA ARG A 430 23.04 7.66 20.33
C ARG A 430 23.98 7.16 21.41
N ASN A 431 23.99 5.86 21.68
CA ASN A 431 25.10 5.26 22.37
C ASN A 431 26.15 4.88 21.30
N SER A 432 27.14 5.77 21.11
CA SER A 432 28.54 5.47 20.77
C SER A 432 29.14 5.45 19.34
N VAL A 433 28.56 5.98 18.24
CA VAL A 433 29.35 6.01 16.97
C VAL A 433 29.37 7.30 16.13
N GLU A 434 28.29 8.07 15.95
CA GLU A 434 28.37 9.30 15.11
C GLU A 434 27.46 10.44 15.63
N ASP A 435 28.07 11.59 15.97
CA ASP A 435 27.37 12.84 16.30
C ASP A 435 26.80 13.47 15.03
N ILE A 436 25.57 13.08 14.67
CA ILE A 436 24.86 13.70 13.54
C ILE A 436 24.21 14.99 14.04
N PRO A 437 24.55 16.17 13.49
CA PRO A 437 24.00 17.43 13.96
C PRO A 437 22.50 17.52 13.69
N THR A 438 21.76 18.15 14.60
CA THR A 438 20.34 18.46 14.40
C THR A 438 20.18 19.34 13.17
N PHE A 439 19.38 18.87 12.22
CA PHE A 439 19.09 19.57 10.99
C PHE A 439 18.00 20.64 11.20
N ARG A 440 18.26 21.86 10.71
CA ARG A 440 17.31 22.97 10.79
C ARG A 440 16.46 22.99 9.53
N ALA A 441 15.13 23.05 9.71
CA ALA A 441 14.20 23.01 8.59
C ALA A 441 14.44 24.11 7.54
N THR A 442 14.88 25.28 7.99
CA THR A 442 15.17 26.45 7.14
C THR A 442 16.43 26.27 6.28
N ASP A 443 17.33 25.36 6.65
CA ASP A 443 18.58 25.17 5.91
C ASP A 443 18.32 24.42 4.58
N TYR A 444 17.24 23.64 4.51
CA TYR A 444 16.77 22.99 3.28
C TYR A 444 15.28 22.65 3.37
N SER A 445 14.43 23.62 3.04
CA SER A 445 12.97 23.44 2.98
C SER A 445 12.51 22.93 1.61
N TRP A 446 11.32 22.32 1.58
CA TRP A 446 10.66 21.98 0.32
C TRP A 446 10.35 23.24 -0.52
N GLU A 447 9.80 24.28 0.12
CA GLU A 447 9.40 25.54 -0.50
C GLU A 447 10.58 26.26 -1.17
N ASP A 448 11.70 26.41 -0.48
CA ASP A 448 12.84 27.19 -0.99
C ASP A 448 13.76 26.37 -1.91
N HIS A 449 13.85 25.05 -1.70
CA HIS A 449 14.88 24.21 -2.36
C HIS A 449 14.29 22.99 -3.07
N GLY A 450 13.54 22.15 -2.35
CA GLY A 450 13.09 20.84 -2.82
C GLY A 450 12.21 20.91 -4.07
N PHE A 451 11.24 21.82 -4.08
CA PHE A 451 10.31 22.04 -5.18
C PHE A 451 11.06 22.35 -6.49
N SER A 452 11.95 23.34 -6.46
CA SER A 452 12.72 23.78 -7.63
C SER A 452 13.70 22.71 -8.11
N LEU A 453 14.39 22.01 -7.19
CA LEU A 453 15.33 20.95 -7.56
C LEU A 453 14.63 19.78 -8.24
N SER A 454 13.47 19.38 -7.71
CA SER A 454 12.70 18.27 -8.25
C SER A 454 12.23 18.57 -9.68
N ASN A 455 11.61 19.73 -9.92
CA ASN A 455 11.14 20.17 -11.23
C ASN A 455 12.27 20.35 -12.27
N ARG A 456 13.47 20.75 -11.82
CA ARG A 456 14.63 20.83 -12.71
C ARG A 456 15.08 19.46 -13.23
N SER A 457 14.92 18.42 -12.42
CA SER A 457 15.46 17.08 -12.70
C SER A 457 14.40 16.13 -13.27
N TYR A 458 13.15 16.31 -12.90
CA TYR A 458 11.98 15.58 -13.36
C TYR A 458 10.85 16.61 -13.49
N MET A 459 10.59 17.05 -14.71
CA MET A 459 9.66 18.15 -15.01
C MET A 459 8.32 17.94 -14.32
N ASP A 460 7.66 19.00 -13.85
CA ASP A 460 6.32 19.01 -13.23
C ASP A 460 6.09 18.12 -11.99
N ILE A 461 7.06 17.31 -11.55
CA ILE A 461 6.88 16.45 -10.37
C ILE A 461 6.71 17.27 -9.10
N GLY A 462 7.37 18.43 -9.02
CA GLY A 462 7.25 19.34 -7.88
C GLY A 462 5.82 19.84 -7.73
N ASN A 463 5.12 20.09 -8.84
CA ASN A 463 3.71 20.48 -8.79
C ASN A 463 2.83 19.33 -8.26
N GLN A 464 3.05 18.10 -8.74
CA GLN A 464 2.29 16.93 -8.28
C GLN A 464 2.50 16.66 -6.78
N LEU A 465 3.75 16.78 -6.31
CA LEU A 465 4.09 16.58 -4.91
C LEU A 465 3.58 17.72 -4.02
N GLU A 466 3.70 18.97 -4.47
CA GLU A 466 3.18 20.15 -3.75
C GLU A 466 1.67 20.05 -3.55
N ASP A 467 0.91 19.73 -4.60
CA ASP A 467 -0.53 19.53 -4.49
C ASP A 467 -0.85 18.45 -3.45
N LYS A 468 -0.10 17.33 -3.48
CA LYS A 468 -0.29 16.22 -2.53
C LYS A 468 0.02 16.62 -1.09
N PHE A 469 1.11 17.35 -0.88
CA PHE A 469 1.49 17.85 0.45
C PHE A 469 0.49 18.88 0.96
N SER A 470 0.05 19.80 0.11
CA SER A 470 -0.93 20.83 0.44
C SER A 470 -2.28 20.23 0.79
N VAL A 471 -2.81 19.32 -0.04
CA VAL A 471 -4.09 18.64 0.25
C VAL A 471 -4.00 17.88 1.56
N ALA A 472 -2.94 17.10 1.77
CA ALA A 472 -2.81 16.31 3.00
C ALA A 472 -2.66 17.17 4.26
N THR A 473 -1.99 18.33 4.16
CA THR A 473 -1.79 19.27 5.28
C THR A 473 -3.04 20.08 5.58
N ASN A 474 -3.80 20.47 4.55
CA ASN A 474 -4.94 21.38 4.70
C ASN A 474 -6.30 20.67 4.77
N MET A 475 -6.35 19.36 4.52
CA MET A 475 -7.59 18.59 4.57
C MET A 475 -8.21 18.61 5.96
N THR A 476 -9.46 19.06 6.03
CA THR A 476 -10.27 19.03 7.24
C THR A 476 -11.74 18.94 6.88
N TYR A 477 -12.49 18.18 7.66
CA TYR A 477 -13.95 18.14 7.61
C TYR A 477 -14.58 19.04 8.69
N TYR A 478 -13.75 19.77 9.43
CA TYR A 478 -14.15 20.53 10.63
C TYR A 478 -14.87 19.65 11.66
N THR A 479 -14.42 18.40 11.81
CA THR A 479 -15.00 17.42 12.73
C THR A 479 -13.95 16.83 13.66
N MET A 480 -14.34 16.46 14.88
CA MET A 480 -13.54 15.66 15.80
C MET A 480 -14.45 14.67 16.53
N GLY A 481 -14.30 13.38 16.24
CA GLY A 481 -15.29 12.38 16.66
C GLY A 481 -16.67 12.72 16.11
N GLU A 482 -17.68 12.79 16.97
CA GLU A 482 -19.04 13.16 16.60
C GLU A 482 -19.28 14.69 16.55
N VAL A 483 -18.31 15.49 16.99
CA VAL A 483 -18.44 16.95 17.07
C VAL A 483 -18.16 17.60 15.72
N ARG A 484 -19.04 18.51 15.30
CA ARG A 484 -18.96 19.28 14.05
C ARG A 484 -18.53 20.73 14.30
N ASP A 485 -18.16 21.42 13.23
CA ASP A 485 -17.74 22.83 13.19
C ASP A 485 -16.50 23.16 14.06
N VAL A 486 -15.60 22.19 14.22
CA VAL A 486 -14.34 22.33 14.95
C VAL A 486 -13.32 23.04 14.07
N ARG A 487 -13.05 24.33 14.33
CA ARG A 487 -12.15 25.19 13.53
C ARG A 487 -10.72 25.30 14.07
N TYR A 488 -10.32 24.46 15.01
CA TYR A 488 -8.96 24.51 15.56
C TYR A 488 -7.95 24.06 14.49
N HIS A 489 -7.27 25.02 13.85
CA HIS A 489 -6.20 24.79 12.87
C HIS A 489 -4.93 24.18 13.51
N CYS A 490 -4.98 23.84 14.80
CA CYS A 490 -3.90 23.18 15.51
C CYS A 490 -3.88 21.65 15.30
N ILE A 491 -4.95 21.04 14.76
CA ILE A 491 -5.04 19.58 14.53
C ILE A 491 -4.13 19.10 13.38
N PRO A 492 -4.02 19.81 12.23
CA PRO A 492 -3.11 19.39 11.17
C PRO A 492 -1.62 19.48 11.53
N SER A 493 -1.26 19.87 12.76
CA SER A 493 0.13 19.82 13.25
C SER A 493 0.62 18.43 13.65
N SER A 494 -0.10 17.34 13.37
CA SER A 494 0.46 15.97 13.47
C SER A 494 1.73 15.81 12.61
N TYR A 495 1.86 16.57 11.52
CA TYR A 495 3.09 16.72 10.74
C TYR A 495 4.29 17.16 11.59
N LEU A 496 4.09 18.06 12.56
CA LEU A 496 5.14 18.58 13.43
C LEU A 496 5.59 17.57 14.50
N GLU A 497 4.86 16.49 14.74
CA GLU A 497 5.31 15.40 15.62
C GLU A 497 6.08 14.30 14.87
N LEU A 498 5.79 14.10 13.58
CA LEU A 498 6.55 13.16 12.72
C LEU A 498 7.93 13.72 12.33
N HIS A 499 8.01 15.02 12.07
CA HIS A 499 9.26 15.71 11.68
C HIS A 499 10.41 15.56 12.70
N PRO A 500 10.20 15.71 14.02
CA PRO A 500 11.20 15.44 15.05
C PRO A 500 11.80 14.02 15.01
N LEU A 501 11.01 13.01 14.62
CA LEU A 501 11.48 11.63 14.49
C LEU A 501 12.45 11.42 13.31
N PHE A 502 12.44 12.35 12.36
CA PHE A 502 13.23 12.34 11.13
C PHE A 502 14.14 13.58 11.00
N VAL A 503 14.48 14.23 12.11
CA VAL A 503 15.49 15.33 12.19
C VAL A 503 14.99 16.71 11.74
N TRP A 504 13.93 17.25 12.35
CA TRP A 504 13.47 18.60 11.98
C TRP A 504 13.14 19.46 13.18
N ASN A 505 14.01 20.43 13.46
CA ASN A 505 13.69 21.54 14.35
C ASN A 505 13.17 22.72 13.52
N ARG A 506 11.89 23.09 13.69
CA ARG A 506 11.28 24.30 13.10
C ARG A 506 11.55 25.53 13.98
N ALA A 507 12.76 25.64 14.54
CA ALA A 507 13.21 26.78 15.31
C ALA A 507 13.79 27.86 14.39
N ARG A 508 12.89 28.62 13.75
CA ARG A 508 12.89 30.09 13.67
C ARG A 508 11.70 30.57 12.86
#